data_AF-A0A9E3HBZ3-F1
#
_entry.id   AF-A0A9E3HBZ3-F1
#
_cell.length_a   1.000
_cell.length_b   1.000
_cell.length_c   1.000
_cell.angle_alpha   90.00
_cell.angle_beta   90.00
_cell.angle_gamma   90.00
#
_symmetry.space_group_name_H-M   'P 1'
#
loop_
_entity.id
_entity.type
_entity.pdbx_description
1 polymer ?
#
loop_
_entity_poly.entity_id
_entity_poly.type
_entity_poly.pdbx_seq_one_letter_code
_entity_poly.pdbx_strand_id
1 'polypeptide(L)'
;MQVSVILQVHWRKRVDFTSREYSYKGLRFRAYCNKNGKNGRLVLEDIVSILLELSNDSRNPQEVTREKLQQIKIETTEYDGFHLVSADSMLDFYLECDDISNPNDSTEFGELAELLAGRMTEILEKDLVILGKTAFLIPEWRKAAIQITNEYWNEIVDKSGKINLRTWLERTYKLEVYFVLNWVVIKFRNVISPTFRATSGTRPVKDESKNIFEPHEFAIIEPLITDYLSNTNEEWRNDIKKKVDSEKSESFNKIKQDIGRLKAQGDATEKIIYELFNVTQDSHIVEKYRRNYL
;
A
#
# COMPACT_ATOMS: atom_id res chain seq x y z
N MET A 1 40.23 -50.53 -25.95
CA MET A 1 40.22 -49.83 -24.65
C MET A 1 39.98 -48.37 -24.95
N GLN A 2 38.72 -47.94 -24.93
CA GLN A 2 38.29 -46.61 -25.37
C GLN A 2 37.67 -45.87 -24.19
N VAL A 3 38.17 -44.66 -23.99
CA VAL A 3 37.86 -43.71 -22.93
C VAL A 3 36.41 -43.24 -23.08
N SER A 4 35.55 -43.54 -22.12
CA SER A 4 34.18 -43.01 -22.02
C SER A 4 34.22 -41.73 -21.18
N VAL A 5 34.28 -40.60 -21.88
CA VAL A 5 34.25 -39.24 -21.35
C VAL A 5 32.82 -38.72 -21.49
N ILE A 6 32.29 -38.25 -20.35
CA ILE A 6 31.25 -37.21 -20.22
C ILE A 6 29.85 -37.57 -20.73
N LEU A 7 28.97 -37.88 -19.78
CA LEU A 7 27.54 -37.53 -19.82
C LEU A 7 27.02 -37.41 -18.37
N GLN A 8 27.64 -36.51 -17.59
CA GLN A 8 26.98 -35.91 -16.44
C GLN A 8 25.90 -34.97 -16.99
N VAL A 9 24.73 -35.52 -17.25
CA VAL A 9 23.52 -34.74 -17.55
C VAL A 9 23.20 -33.89 -16.32
N HIS A 10 23.61 -32.62 -16.36
CA HIS A 10 23.11 -31.57 -15.49
C HIS A 10 21.62 -31.43 -15.78
N TRP A 11 20.79 -32.11 -14.99
CA TRP A 11 19.36 -31.85 -14.91
C TRP A 11 19.16 -30.45 -14.30
N ARG A 12 19.30 -29.39 -15.11
CA ARG A 12 18.69 -28.10 -14.79
C ARG A 12 17.18 -28.34 -14.79
N LYS A 13 16.60 -28.62 -13.62
CA LYS A 13 15.16 -28.40 -13.39
C LYS A 13 14.88 -26.98 -13.86
N ARG A 14 14.16 -26.82 -14.97
CA ARG A 14 13.54 -25.54 -15.32
C ARG A 14 12.51 -25.26 -14.23
N VAL A 15 12.95 -24.61 -13.16
CA VAL A 15 12.03 -24.06 -12.17
C VAL A 15 11.45 -22.81 -12.82
N ASP A 16 10.21 -22.92 -13.29
CA ASP A 16 9.51 -21.79 -13.85
C ASP A 16 9.14 -20.84 -12.71
N PHE A 17 9.90 -19.74 -12.58
CA PHE A 17 9.59 -18.69 -11.63
C PHE A 17 8.72 -17.60 -12.25
N THR A 18 7.88 -17.00 -11.42
CA THR A 18 7.20 -15.74 -11.67
C THR A 18 7.95 -14.66 -10.91
N SER A 19 8.30 -13.54 -11.56
CA SER A 19 8.90 -12.38 -10.90
C SER A 19 7.89 -11.26 -10.64
N ARG A 20 8.15 -10.49 -9.58
CA ARG A 20 7.53 -9.20 -9.31
C ARG A 20 8.58 -8.18 -8.91
N GLU A 21 8.33 -6.94 -9.31
CA GLU A 21 9.18 -5.79 -9.02
C GLU A 21 8.56 -4.93 -7.90
N TYR A 22 9.42 -4.49 -7.00
CA TYR A 22 9.15 -3.62 -5.87
C TYR A 22 10.10 -2.42 -5.92
N SER A 23 9.87 -1.43 -5.07
CA SER A 23 10.70 -0.22 -5.03
C SER A 23 10.94 0.29 -3.62
N TYR A 24 12.14 0.82 -3.39
CA TYR A 24 12.57 1.52 -2.18
C TYR A 24 13.27 2.82 -2.59
N LYS A 25 12.79 3.98 -2.11
CA LYS A 25 13.32 5.32 -2.46
C LYS A 25 13.57 5.56 -3.96
N GLY A 26 12.71 5.00 -4.82
CA GLY A 26 12.82 5.10 -6.28
C GLY A 26 13.72 4.04 -6.94
N LEU A 27 14.50 3.30 -6.15
CA LEU A 27 15.31 2.16 -6.59
C LEU A 27 14.47 0.89 -6.62
N ARG A 28 14.76 -0.03 -7.54
CA ARG A 28 13.93 -1.20 -7.81
C ARG A 28 14.61 -2.47 -7.36
N PHE A 29 13.82 -3.41 -6.86
CA PHE A 29 14.29 -4.75 -6.55
C PHE A 29 13.22 -5.79 -6.86
N ARG A 30 13.65 -7.02 -7.10
CA ARG A 30 12.77 -8.11 -7.55
C ARG A 30 12.69 -9.22 -6.53
N ALA A 31 11.51 -9.83 -6.45
CA ALA A 31 11.32 -11.12 -5.83
C ALA A 31 10.72 -12.12 -6.83
N TYR A 32 11.12 -13.37 -6.71
CA TYR A 32 10.63 -14.50 -7.50
C TYR A 32 9.80 -15.42 -6.61
N CYS A 33 8.83 -16.11 -7.21
CA CYS A 33 8.12 -17.22 -6.59
C CYS A 33 7.84 -18.29 -7.63
N ASN A 34 7.45 -19.48 -7.19
CA ASN A 34 6.94 -20.49 -8.10
C ASN A 34 5.64 -20.02 -8.78
N LYS A 35 5.26 -20.63 -9.91
CA LYS A 35 4.01 -20.32 -10.64
C LYS A 35 2.73 -20.33 -9.78
N ASN A 36 2.71 -21.12 -8.71
CA ASN A 36 1.59 -21.21 -7.77
C ASN A 36 1.65 -20.16 -6.63
N GLY A 37 2.57 -19.19 -6.72
CA GLY A 37 2.79 -18.15 -5.71
C GLY A 37 3.72 -18.55 -4.57
N LYS A 38 4.07 -19.84 -4.44
CA LYS A 38 4.82 -20.36 -3.30
C LYS A 38 6.32 -20.17 -3.37
N ASN A 39 6.98 -20.27 -2.23
CA ASN A 39 8.44 -20.23 -2.09
C ASN A 39 8.99 -18.89 -2.64
N GLY A 40 8.58 -17.79 -2.02
CA GLY A 40 9.11 -16.47 -2.32
C GLY A 40 10.62 -16.43 -2.09
N ARG A 41 11.34 -15.81 -3.02
CA ARG A 41 12.78 -15.55 -2.93
C ARG A 41 13.14 -14.15 -3.40
N LEU A 42 14.07 -13.50 -2.73
CA LEU A 42 14.56 -12.17 -3.07
C LEU A 42 15.84 -12.25 -3.93
N VAL A 43 16.01 -11.31 -4.87
CA VAL A 43 17.26 -11.16 -5.64
C VAL A 43 18.30 -10.39 -4.81
N LEU A 44 19.44 -11.02 -4.52
CA LEU A 44 20.50 -10.40 -3.72
C LEU A 44 21.18 -9.24 -4.45
N GLU A 45 21.42 -9.35 -5.75
CA GLU A 45 22.10 -8.32 -6.53
C GLU A 45 21.30 -7.01 -6.57
N ASP A 46 19.98 -7.07 -6.52
CA ASP A 46 19.14 -5.88 -6.47
C ASP A 46 19.30 -5.16 -5.12
N ILE A 47 19.44 -5.91 -4.03
CA ILE A 47 19.69 -5.33 -2.69
C ILE A 47 21.09 -4.73 -2.60
N VAL A 48 22.10 -5.43 -3.12
CA VAL A 48 23.46 -4.87 -3.21
C VAL A 48 23.48 -3.63 -4.10
N SER A 49 22.76 -3.63 -5.22
CA SER A 49 22.65 -2.45 -6.09
C SER A 49 22.03 -1.25 -5.37
N ILE A 50 21.02 -1.47 -4.50
CA ILE A 50 20.44 -0.41 -3.68
C ILE A 50 21.49 0.14 -2.71
N LEU A 51 22.19 -0.73 -1.99
CA LEU A 51 23.20 -0.32 -1.01
C LEU A 51 24.34 0.48 -1.66
N LEU A 52 24.83 0.03 -2.82
CA LEU A 52 25.88 0.72 -3.57
C LEU A 52 25.43 2.10 -4.06
N GLU A 53 24.20 2.22 -4.56
CA GLU A 53 23.65 3.51 -4.99
C GLU A 53 23.53 4.48 -3.80
N LEU A 54 23.02 4.01 -2.66
CA LEU A 54 22.88 4.82 -1.45
C LEU A 54 24.24 5.27 -0.87
N SER A 55 25.29 4.46 -1.04
CA SER A 55 26.65 4.80 -0.60
C SER A 55 27.50 5.51 -1.64
N ASN A 56 26.95 5.81 -2.83
CA ASN A 56 27.68 6.36 -3.98
C ASN A 56 28.91 5.49 -4.36
N ASP A 57 28.77 4.18 -4.24
CA ASP A 57 29.79 3.20 -4.57
C ASP A 57 29.54 2.62 -5.97
N SER A 58 30.55 2.67 -6.83
CA SER A 58 30.44 2.25 -8.24
C SER A 58 30.85 0.79 -8.49
N ARG A 59 31.06 -0.02 -7.45
CA ARG A 59 31.38 -1.45 -7.61
C ARG A 59 30.26 -2.18 -8.36
N ASN A 60 30.60 -3.30 -9.00
CA ASN A 60 29.61 -4.12 -9.69
C ASN A 60 28.78 -4.94 -8.67
N PRO A 61 27.44 -4.85 -8.67
CA PRO A 61 26.61 -5.57 -7.70
C PRO A 61 26.80 -7.09 -7.72
N GLN A 62 26.99 -7.71 -8.90
CA GLN A 62 27.16 -9.16 -9.02
C GLN A 62 28.50 -9.64 -8.46
N GLU A 63 29.56 -8.85 -8.62
CA GLU A 63 30.87 -9.16 -8.04
C GLU A 63 30.82 -9.05 -6.51
N VAL A 64 30.24 -7.98 -6.00
CA VAL A 64 30.08 -7.75 -4.56
C VAL A 64 29.18 -8.83 -3.93
N THR A 65 28.05 -9.19 -4.56
CA THR A 65 27.21 -10.29 -4.07
C THR A 65 28.00 -11.59 -3.96
N ARG A 66 28.82 -11.94 -4.96
CA ARG A 66 29.65 -13.16 -4.92
C ARG A 66 30.71 -13.10 -3.83
N GLU A 67 31.36 -11.96 -3.63
CA GLU A 67 32.32 -11.74 -2.56
C GLU A 67 31.67 -11.99 -1.18
N LYS A 68 30.51 -11.37 -0.95
CA LYS A 68 29.75 -11.50 0.30
C LYS A 68 29.27 -12.92 0.55
N LEU A 69 28.82 -13.62 -0.49
CA LEU A 69 28.43 -15.04 -0.41
C LEU A 69 29.60 -15.99 -0.07
N GLN A 70 30.87 -15.58 -0.24
CA GLN A 70 32.01 -16.38 0.22
C GLN A 70 32.27 -16.22 1.73
N GLN A 71 31.81 -15.10 2.30
CA GLN A 71 32.01 -14.74 3.71
C GLN A 71 30.90 -15.34 4.60
N ILE A 72 29.71 -15.57 4.04
CA ILE A 72 28.56 -16.10 4.76
C ILE A 72 28.07 -17.45 4.20
N LYS A 73 27.62 -18.34 5.09
CA LYS A 73 27.09 -19.65 4.70
C LYS A 73 25.56 -19.64 4.63
N ILE A 74 25.03 -19.17 3.51
CA ILE A 74 23.59 -19.22 3.20
C ILE A 74 23.30 -20.03 1.95
N GLU A 75 22.11 -20.62 1.87
CA GLU A 75 21.66 -21.33 0.67
C GLU A 75 21.09 -20.34 -0.34
N THR A 76 21.62 -20.36 -1.57
CA THR A 76 21.11 -19.55 -2.68
C THR A 76 20.60 -20.45 -3.80
N THR A 77 19.61 -19.96 -4.54
CA THR A 77 19.18 -20.56 -5.81
C THR A 77 19.64 -19.65 -6.95
N GLU A 78 20.51 -20.14 -7.82
CA GLU A 78 20.90 -19.41 -9.03
C GLU A 78 19.78 -19.46 -10.08
N TYR A 79 19.37 -18.29 -10.58
CA TYR A 79 18.40 -18.18 -11.66
C TYR A 79 18.64 -16.92 -12.48
N ASP A 80 18.71 -17.08 -13.81
CA ASP A 80 18.90 -15.97 -14.77
C ASP A 80 20.12 -15.07 -14.45
N GLY A 81 21.19 -15.66 -13.91
CA GLY A 81 22.40 -14.93 -13.51
C GLY A 81 22.31 -14.20 -12.16
N PHE A 82 21.24 -14.40 -11.40
CA PHE A 82 21.02 -13.81 -10.08
C PHE A 82 21.03 -14.87 -8.97
N HIS A 83 21.38 -14.45 -7.76
CA HIS A 83 21.28 -15.28 -6.55
C HIS A 83 19.97 -14.96 -5.82
N LEU A 84 19.15 -16.00 -5.66
CA LEU A 84 17.86 -15.91 -4.98
C LEU A 84 17.94 -16.50 -3.57
N VAL A 85 17.42 -15.80 -2.57
CA VAL A 85 17.39 -16.25 -1.16
C VAL A 85 15.99 -16.27 -0.58
N SER A 86 15.73 -17.15 0.38
CA SER A 86 14.51 -17.12 1.21
C SER A 86 14.51 -15.94 2.18
N ALA A 87 13.38 -15.73 2.85
CA ALA A 87 13.26 -14.72 3.91
C ALA A 87 14.29 -14.94 5.05
N ASP A 88 14.46 -16.18 5.48
CA ASP A 88 15.37 -16.55 6.58
C ASP A 88 16.83 -16.15 6.29
N SER A 89 17.31 -16.39 5.07
CA SER A 89 18.69 -16.13 4.68
C SER A 89 18.95 -14.71 4.19
N MET A 90 17.89 -13.96 3.88
CA MET A 90 17.98 -12.60 3.34
C MET A 90 18.59 -11.63 4.34
N LEU A 91 18.14 -11.67 5.60
CA LEU A 91 18.65 -10.75 6.62
C LEU A 91 20.10 -11.06 7.01
N ASP A 92 20.44 -12.34 7.10
CA ASP A 92 21.81 -12.79 7.32
C ASP A 92 22.75 -12.23 6.24
N PHE A 93 22.37 -12.34 4.96
CA PHE A 93 23.13 -11.74 3.87
C PHE A 93 23.22 -10.21 3.98
N TYR A 94 22.09 -9.56 4.29
CA TYR A 94 22.01 -8.11 4.37
C TYR A 94 22.94 -7.55 5.45
N LEU A 95 23.04 -8.22 6.59
CA LEU A 95 23.94 -7.84 7.69
C LEU A 95 25.42 -7.98 7.32
N GLU A 96 25.79 -8.94 6.47
CA GLU A 96 27.17 -9.08 5.95
C GLU A 96 27.57 -7.91 5.03
N CYS A 97 26.59 -7.15 4.54
CA CYS A 97 26.78 -6.00 3.65
C CYS A 97 26.90 -4.66 4.40
N ASP A 98 27.07 -4.67 5.72
CA ASP A 98 27.15 -3.44 6.54
C ASP A 98 28.31 -2.52 6.12
N ASP A 99 29.42 -3.10 5.68
CA ASP A 99 30.61 -2.43 5.15
C ASP A 99 30.37 -1.68 3.82
N ILE A 100 29.31 -2.00 3.09
CA ILE A 100 28.89 -1.28 1.88
C ILE A 100 28.16 0.02 2.25
N SER A 101 27.51 0.05 3.43
CA SER A 101 26.75 1.21 3.86
C SER A 101 27.67 2.41 4.12
N ASN A 102 27.19 3.61 3.81
CA ASN A 102 27.95 4.83 4.08
C ASN A 102 28.09 4.99 5.61
N PRO A 103 29.32 5.04 6.17
CA PRO A 103 29.54 5.18 7.61
C PRO A 103 28.89 6.43 8.21
N ASN A 104 28.63 7.45 7.37
CA ASN A 104 28.02 8.71 7.78
C ASN A 104 26.49 8.70 7.72
N ASP A 105 25.86 7.64 7.20
CA ASP A 105 24.41 7.56 7.01
C ASP A 105 23.85 6.19 7.40
N SER A 106 24.04 5.83 8.68
CA SER A 106 23.54 4.58 9.27
C SER A 106 22.01 4.48 9.28
N THR A 107 21.32 5.59 9.01
CA THR A 107 19.86 5.66 8.93
C THR A 107 19.33 4.93 7.70
N GLU A 108 19.92 5.13 6.52
CA GLU A 108 19.49 4.48 5.27
C GLU A 108 19.62 2.95 5.33
N PHE A 109 20.74 2.46 5.87
CA PHE A 109 20.95 1.02 6.06
C PHE A 109 19.93 0.43 7.05
N GLY A 110 19.62 1.15 8.12
CA GLY A 110 18.61 0.75 9.10
C GLY A 110 17.20 0.70 8.51
N GLU A 111 16.78 1.74 7.78
CA GLU A 111 15.46 1.81 7.17
C GLU A 111 15.23 0.70 6.13
N LEU A 112 16.23 0.39 5.32
CA LEU A 112 16.15 -0.74 4.39
C LEU A 112 16.13 -2.08 5.14
N ALA A 113 16.85 -2.21 6.26
CA ALA A 113 16.75 -3.39 7.13
C ALA A 113 15.32 -3.58 7.65
N GLU A 114 14.66 -2.51 8.10
CA GLU A 114 13.27 -2.55 8.57
C GLU A 114 12.29 -2.94 7.45
N LEU A 115 12.48 -2.41 6.24
CA LEU A 115 11.69 -2.79 5.07
C LEU A 115 11.83 -4.30 4.79
N LEU A 116 13.08 -4.80 4.79
CA LEU A 116 13.38 -6.19 4.51
C LEU A 116 12.81 -7.10 5.60
N ALA A 117 13.16 -6.85 6.86
CA ALA A 117 12.77 -7.67 8.01
C ALA A 117 11.27 -7.64 8.30
N GLY A 118 10.61 -6.51 8.04
CA GLY A 118 9.18 -6.37 8.22
C GLY A 118 8.40 -6.81 6.99
N ARG A 119 8.36 -5.93 5.98
CA ARG A 119 7.43 -6.07 4.85
C ARG A 119 7.84 -7.18 3.90
N MET A 120 9.12 -7.29 3.55
CA MET A 120 9.54 -8.32 2.58
C MET A 120 9.49 -9.72 3.17
N THR A 121 9.95 -9.93 4.41
CA THR A 121 9.80 -11.20 5.12
C THR A 121 8.34 -11.67 5.10
N GLU A 122 7.39 -10.81 5.48
CA GLU A 122 5.96 -11.17 5.46
C GLU A 122 5.49 -11.57 4.05
N ILE A 123 5.91 -10.85 3.01
CA ILE A 123 5.53 -11.13 1.63
C ILE A 123 6.08 -12.47 1.15
N LEU A 124 7.33 -12.78 1.49
CA LEU A 124 8.03 -14.00 1.09
C LEU A 124 7.47 -15.23 1.83
N GLU A 125 7.26 -15.13 3.14
CA GLU A 125 6.78 -16.23 3.99
C GLU A 125 5.31 -16.58 3.77
N LYS A 126 4.48 -15.58 3.47
CA LYS A 126 3.02 -15.78 3.28
C LYS A 126 2.64 -16.05 1.82
N ASP A 127 3.61 -16.37 0.97
CA ASP A 127 3.41 -16.66 -0.46
C ASP A 127 2.68 -15.51 -1.21
N LEU A 128 2.94 -14.26 -0.81
CA LEU A 128 2.26 -13.06 -1.34
C LEU A 128 3.01 -12.43 -2.51
N VAL A 129 4.20 -12.93 -2.86
CA VAL A 129 5.02 -12.40 -3.97
C VAL A 129 4.19 -12.27 -5.24
N ILE A 130 3.35 -13.26 -5.57
CA ILE A 130 2.54 -13.25 -6.81
C ILE A 130 1.63 -12.01 -6.95
N LEU A 131 1.25 -11.40 -5.84
CA LEU A 131 0.39 -10.21 -5.77
C LEU A 131 1.14 -8.91 -6.11
N GLY A 132 2.47 -8.93 -6.20
CA GLY A 132 3.30 -7.79 -6.58
C GLY A 132 3.06 -6.58 -5.67
N LYS A 133 2.89 -5.40 -6.28
CA LYS A 133 2.69 -4.13 -5.54
C LYS A 133 1.51 -4.15 -4.57
N THR A 134 0.47 -4.94 -4.84
CA THR A 134 -0.67 -5.11 -3.92
C THR A 134 -0.23 -5.70 -2.58
N ALA A 135 0.80 -6.56 -2.56
CA ALA A 135 1.30 -7.17 -1.33
C ALA A 135 1.80 -6.13 -0.32
N PHE A 136 2.37 -5.01 -0.79
CA PHE A 136 2.84 -3.90 0.06
C PHE A 136 1.70 -3.15 0.75
N LEU A 137 0.48 -3.24 0.22
CA LEU A 137 -0.70 -2.60 0.80
C LEU A 137 -1.33 -3.45 1.90
N ILE A 138 -1.05 -4.77 1.94
CA ILE A 138 -1.70 -5.69 2.88
C ILE A 138 -1.43 -5.34 4.35
N PRO A 139 -0.19 -5.00 4.79
CA PRO A 139 0.04 -4.59 6.18
C PRO A 139 -0.73 -3.33 6.55
N GLU A 140 -0.81 -2.36 5.64
CA GLU A 140 -1.58 -1.13 5.87
C GLU A 140 -3.09 -1.43 5.94
N TRP A 141 -3.61 -2.30 5.07
CA TRP A 141 -4.98 -2.79 5.17
C TRP A 141 -5.23 -3.53 6.48
N ARG A 142 -4.28 -4.32 6.99
CA ARG A 142 -4.40 -4.99 8.29
C ARG A 142 -4.42 -4.00 9.44
N LYS A 143 -3.53 -3.00 9.44
CA LYS A 143 -3.52 -1.93 10.44
C LYS A 143 -4.82 -1.14 10.43
N ALA A 144 -5.28 -0.73 9.24
CA ALA A 144 -6.55 -0.06 9.06
C ALA A 144 -7.72 -0.94 9.55
N ALA A 145 -7.73 -2.24 9.21
CA ALA A 145 -8.74 -3.18 9.67
C ALA A 145 -8.77 -3.29 11.20
N ILE A 146 -7.61 -3.41 11.85
CA ILE A 146 -7.50 -3.45 13.32
C ILE A 146 -7.95 -2.14 13.93
N GLN A 147 -7.51 -1.01 13.40
CA GLN A 147 -7.88 0.31 13.89
C GLN A 147 -9.37 0.57 13.78
N ILE A 148 -9.94 0.32 12.60
CA ILE A 148 -11.38 0.43 12.36
C ILE A 148 -12.12 -0.54 13.28
N THR A 149 -11.64 -1.77 13.44
CA THR A 149 -12.26 -2.70 14.41
C THR A 149 -12.22 -2.12 15.82
N ASN A 150 -11.07 -1.70 16.34
CA ASN A 150 -10.93 -1.21 17.71
C ASN A 150 -11.73 0.08 17.99
N GLU A 151 -11.79 1.00 17.02
CA GLU A 151 -12.54 2.26 17.14
C GLU A 151 -14.06 2.01 17.11
N TYR A 152 -14.51 0.94 16.44
CA TYR A 152 -15.94 0.69 16.23
C TYR A 152 -16.50 -0.50 17.03
N TRP A 153 -15.66 -1.40 17.55
CA TRP A 153 -16.07 -2.63 18.24
C TRP A 153 -16.82 -2.35 19.54
N ASN A 154 -16.52 -1.25 20.23
CA ASN A 154 -17.18 -0.93 21.50
C ASN A 154 -18.48 -0.12 21.33
N GLU A 155 -18.75 0.45 20.15
CA GLU A 155 -19.91 1.33 19.91
C GLU A 155 -20.92 0.78 18.86
N ILE A 156 -20.52 -0.15 18.00
CA ILE A 156 -21.37 -0.74 16.93
C ILE A 156 -21.99 -2.10 17.34
N VAL A 157 -21.80 -2.57 18.58
CA VAL A 157 -22.52 -3.75 19.09
C VAL A 157 -23.96 -3.37 19.47
N ASP A 158 -24.68 -2.81 18.51
CA ASP A 158 -26.13 -2.95 18.42
C ASP A 158 -26.38 -4.19 17.53
N LYS A 159 -26.36 -5.35 18.19
CA LYS A 159 -26.78 -6.71 17.79
C LYS A 159 -26.27 -7.36 16.48
N SER A 160 -25.76 -6.63 15.48
CA SER A 160 -25.34 -7.21 14.18
C SER A 160 -23.85 -7.08 13.85
N GLY A 161 -23.14 -6.11 14.46
CA GLY A 161 -21.72 -5.85 14.16
C GLY A 161 -21.44 -5.35 12.73
N LYS A 162 -22.47 -4.93 12.00
CA LYS A 162 -22.39 -4.51 10.59
C LYS A 162 -22.87 -3.07 10.39
N ILE A 163 -22.28 -2.41 9.40
CA ILE A 163 -22.56 -1.00 9.06
C ILE A 163 -22.55 -0.82 7.55
N ASN A 164 -23.35 0.12 7.04
CA ASN A 164 -23.35 0.47 5.62
C ASN A 164 -22.30 1.57 5.32
N LEU A 165 -21.88 1.69 4.06
CA LEU A 165 -20.88 2.67 3.63
C LEU A 165 -21.21 4.12 4.03
N ARG A 166 -22.47 4.54 3.95
CA ARG A 166 -22.86 5.91 4.29
C ARG A 166 -22.62 6.18 5.78
N THR A 167 -23.15 5.33 6.65
CA THR A 167 -23.02 5.50 8.10
C THR A 167 -21.56 5.40 8.53
N TRP A 168 -20.77 4.54 7.88
CA TRP A 168 -19.33 4.47 8.14
C TRP A 168 -18.59 5.75 7.71
N LEU A 169 -18.93 6.34 6.56
CA LEU A 169 -18.36 7.61 6.08
C LEU A 169 -18.75 8.80 6.98
N GLU A 170 -20.01 8.90 7.38
CA GLU A 170 -20.52 9.91 8.33
C GLU A 170 -19.73 9.89 9.63
N ARG A 171 -19.40 8.69 10.15
CA ARG A 171 -18.69 8.53 11.42
C ARG A 171 -17.18 8.72 11.29
N THR A 172 -16.56 8.05 10.31
CA THR A 172 -15.09 8.01 10.15
C THR A 172 -14.55 9.35 9.70
N TYR A 173 -15.23 9.97 8.73
CA TYR A 173 -14.76 11.21 8.10
C TYR A 173 -15.58 12.43 8.52
N LYS A 174 -16.56 12.27 9.44
CA LYS A 174 -17.41 13.36 9.94
C LYS A 174 -18.00 14.21 8.79
N LEU A 175 -18.42 13.55 7.71
CA LEU A 175 -18.99 14.22 6.54
C LEU A 175 -20.43 14.68 6.85
N GLU A 176 -20.55 15.91 7.37
CA GLU A 176 -21.83 16.51 7.77
C GLU A 176 -22.64 17.06 6.57
N VAL A 177 -21.96 17.34 5.47
CA VAL A 177 -22.58 17.90 4.27
C VAL A 177 -23.26 16.80 3.44
N TYR A 178 -24.59 16.79 3.46
CA TYR A 178 -25.41 15.73 2.85
C TYR A 178 -25.04 15.38 1.40
N PHE A 179 -24.80 16.38 0.55
CA PHE A 179 -24.49 16.12 -0.86
C PHE A 179 -23.07 15.57 -1.06
N VAL A 180 -22.09 16.03 -0.27
CA VAL A 180 -20.71 15.52 -0.27
C VAL A 180 -20.73 14.05 0.10
N LEU A 181 -21.39 13.72 1.21
CA LEU A 181 -21.54 12.36 1.67
C LEU A 181 -22.22 11.48 0.62
N ASN A 182 -23.33 11.93 0.02
CA ASN A 182 -24.00 11.20 -1.05
C ASN A 182 -23.06 10.93 -2.23
N TRP A 183 -22.25 11.92 -2.60
CA TRP A 183 -21.31 11.80 -3.70
C TRP A 183 -20.23 10.74 -3.43
N VAL A 184 -19.60 10.81 -2.26
CA VAL A 184 -18.58 9.85 -1.83
C VAL A 184 -19.18 8.44 -1.76
N VAL A 185 -20.41 8.30 -1.22
CA VAL A 185 -21.14 7.03 -1.22
C VAL A 185 -21.33 6.47 -2.63
N ILE A 186 -21.76 7.28 -3.60
CA ILE A 186 -21.96 6.83 -4.99
C ILE A 186 -20.64 6.36 -5.60
N LYS A 187 -19.57 7.15 -5.44
CA LYS A 187 -18.24 6.86 -6.00
C LYS A 187 -17.70 5.54 -5.45
N PHE A 188 -17.73 5.36 -4.13
CA PHE A 188 -17.11 4.21 -3.49
C PHE A 188 -18.02 2.99 -3.33
N ARG A 189 -19.35 3.11 -3.48
CA ARG A 189 -20.26 1.94 -3.53
C ARG A 189 -19.89 0.98 -4.65
N ASN A 190 -19.50 1.53 -5.80
CA ASN A 190 -19.08 0.77 -6.98
C ASN A 190 -17.67 0.21 -6.85
N VAL A 191 -16.89 0.66 -5.86
CA VAL A 191 -15.57 0.12 -5.54
C VAL A 191 -15.67 -0.97 -4.47
N ILE A 192 -16.35 -0.69 -3.36
CA ILE A 192 -16.39 -1.61 -2.22
C ILE A 192 -17.07 -2.95 -2.55
N SER A 193 -18.17 -2.93 -3.30
CA SER A 193 -18.95 -4.16 -3.51
C SER A 193 -18.21 -5.16 -4.41
N PRO A 194 -17.60 -4.76 -5.54
CA PRO A 194 -16.74 -5.64 -6.32
C PRO A 194 -15.48 -6.07 -5.57
N THR A 195 -14.83 -5.15 -4.85
CA THR A 195 -13.62 -5.45 -4.08
C THR A 195 -13.88 -6.47 -2.98
N PHE A 196 -14.96 -6.29 -2.20
CA PHE A 196 -15.39 -7.27 -1.20
C PHE A 196 -15.65 -8.64 -1.81
N ARG A 197 -16.27 -8.70 -2.99
CA ARG A 197 -16.53 -9.97 -3.67
C ARG A 197 -15.26 -10.63 -4.17
N ALA A 198 -14.31 -9.83 -4.66
CA ALA A 198 -13.01 -10.32 -5.09
C ALA A 198 -12.20 -10.89 -3.92
N THR A 199 -12.31 -10.30 -2.72
CA THR A 199 -11.55 -10.73 -1.54
C THR A 199 -12.22 -11.85 -0.74
N SER A 200 -13.54 -11.79 -0.53
CA SER A 200 -14.27 -12.79 0.27
C SER A 200 -14.80 -13.97 -0.55
N GLY A 201 -14.89 -13.83 -1.87
CA GLY A 201 -15.57 -14.79 -2.75
C GLY A 201 -17.11 -14.76 -2.66
N THR A 202 -17.68 -13.90 -1.80
CA THR A 202 -19.13 -13.83 -1.55
C THR A 202 -19.71 -12.46 -1.89
N ARG A 203 -21.04 -12.34 -1.91
CA ARG A 203 -21.72 -11.04 -2.09
C ARG A 203 -21.93 -10.37 -0.72
N PRO A 204 -21.86 -9.03 -0.64
CA PRO A 204 -22.20 -8.33 0.60
C PRO A 204 -23.62 -8.67 1.05
N VAL A 205 -23.83 -8.72 2.35
CA VAL A 205 -25.18 -8.84 2.93
C VAL A 205 -25.96 -7.55 2.68
N LYS A 206 -27.27 -7.67 2.44
CA LYS A 206 -28.14 -6.52 2.27
C LYS A 206 -29.02 -6.31 3.49
N ASP A 207 -29.15 -5.06 3.89
CA ASP A 207 -30.12 -4.58 4.87
C ASP A 207 -30.85 -3.36 4.28
N GLU A 208 -32.18 -3.41 4.23
CA GLU A 208 -33.03 -2.40 3.59
C GLU A 208 -32.52 -1.96 2.18
N SER A 209 -32.09 -2.93 1.37
CA SER A 209 -31.50 -2.70 0.03
C SER A 209 -30.12 -2.02 0.00
N LYS A 210 -29.48 -1.79 1.15
CA LYS A 210 -28.11 -1.28 1.28
C LYS A 210 -27.17 -2.44 1.57
N ASN A 211 -26.00 -2.43 0.94
CA ASN A 211 -24.94 -3.38 1.30
C ASN A 211 -24.39 -2.98 2.68
N ILE A 212 -24.32 -3.96 3.58
CA ILE A 212 -23.74 -3.83 4.92
C ILE A 212 -22.49 -4.71 5.03
N PHE A 213 -21.54 -4.22 5.80
CA PHE A 213 -20.19 -4.73 5.90
C PHE A 213 -19.77 -4.77 7.36
N GLU A 214 -18.88 -5.68 7.71
CA GLU A 214 -18.14 -5.58 8.96
C GLU A 214 -17.15 -4.42 8.87
N PRO A 215 -16.89 -3.67 9.97
CA PRO A 215 -16.05 -2.49 9.92
C PRO A 215 -14.67 -2.73 9.29
N HIS A 216 -14.05 -3.87 9.57
CA HIS A 216 -12.73 -4.23 9.03
C HIS A 216 -12.70 -4.37 7.49
N GLU A 217 -13.83 -4.63 6.85
CA GLU A 217 -13.94 -4.80 5.40
C GLU A 217 -13.76 -3.47 4.64
N PHE A 218 -13.97 -2.33 5.32
CA PHE A 218 -13.69 -1.01 4.75
C PHE A 218 -12.19 -0.72 4.62
N ALA A 219 -11.32 -1.47 5.31
CA ALA A 219 -9.87 -1.26 5.26
C ALA A 219 -9.28 -1.36 3.85
N ILE A 220 -9.93 -2.10 2.95
CA ILE A 220 -9.49 -2.27 1.56
C ILE A 220 -9.71 -0.99 0.73
N ILE A 221 -10.72 -0.19 1.09
CA ILE A 221 -11.08 1.03 0.36
C ILE A 221 -10.73 2.31 1.11
N GLU A 222 -10.49 2.24 2.42
CA GLU A 222 -10.18 3.39 3.27
C GLU A 222 -9.03 4.24 2.70
N PRO A 223 -7.90 3.66 2.24
CA PRO A 223 -6.82 4.47 1.67
C PRO A 223 -7.24 5.22 0.41
N LEU A 224 -8.11 4.63 -0.41
CA LEU A 224 -8.62 5.26 -1.63
C LEU A 224 -9.57 6.42 -1.31
N ILE A 225 -10.38 6.26 -0.26
CA ILE A 225 -11.29 7.32 0.21
C ILE A 225 -10.49 8.46 0.83
N THR A 226 -9.50 8.14 1.65
CA THR A 226 -8.62 9.11 2.29
C THR A 226 -7.80 9.90 1.26
N ASP A 227 -7.22 9.23 0.26
CA ASP A 227 -6.54 9.91 -0.85
C ASP A 227 -7.51 10.78 -1.66
N TYR A 228 -8.71 10.27 -1.99
CA TYR A 228 -9.69 11.02 -2.73
C TYR A 228 -10.17 12.27 -1.98
N LEU A 229 -10.43 12.17 -0.69
CA LEU A 229 -10.84 13.30 0.15
C LEU A 229 -9.67 14.23 0.52
N SER A 230 -8.44 13.90 0.11
CA SER A 230 -7.29 14.76 0.36
C SER A 230 -7.41 16.06 -0.45
N ASN A 231 -6.99 17.16 0.16
CA ASN A 231 -6.95 18.47 -0.51
C ASN A 231 -5.95 18.53 -1.67
N THR A 232 -5.04 17.57 -1.77
CA THR A 232 -4.12 17.43 -2.89
C THR A 232 -4.75 16.77 -4.11
N ASN A 233 -5.84 16.00 -3.93
CA ASN A 233 -6.48 15.28 -5.02
C ASN A 233 -7.21 16.24 -5.97
N GLU A 234 -6.73 16.32 -7.22
CA GLU A 234 -7.27 17.21 -8.25
C GLU A 234 -8.65 16.74 -8.74
N GLU A 235 -8.90 15.44 -8.76
CA GLU A 235 -10.19 14.86 -9.14
C GLU A 235 -11.30 15.29 -8.19
N TRP A 236 -11.07 15.19 -6.88
CA TRP A 236 -11.99 15.67 -5.85
C TRP A 236 -12.30 17.16 -5.98
N ARG A 237 -11.28 18.00 -6.16
CA ARG A 237 -11.45 19.44 -6.36
C ARG A 237 -12.29 19.76 -7.60
N ASN A 238 -12.04 19.05 -8.69
CA ASN A 238 -12.79 19.21 -9.93
C ASN A 238 -14.24 18.72 -9.80
N ASP A 239 -14.47 17.60 -9.13
CA ASP A 239 -15.80 17.04 -8.89
C ASP A 239 -16.65 17.99 -8.04
N ILE A 240 -16.09 18.54 -6.96
CA ILE A 240 -16.78 19.52 -6.11
C ILE A 240 -17.11 20.79 -6.88
N LYS A 241 -16.16 21.33 -7.66
CA LYS A 241 -16.39 22.52 -8.47
C LYS A 241 -17.52 22.32 -9.48
N LYS A 242 -17.49 21.22 -10.24
CA LYS A 242 -18.57 20.87 -11.19
C LYS A 242 -19.92 20.70 -10.51
N LYS A 243 -19.94 20.14 -9.29
CA LYS A 243 -21.19 19.95 -8.55
C LYS A 243 -21.73 21.24 -7.97
N VAL A 244 -20.87 22.10 -7.42
CA VAL A 244 -21.24 23.44 -6.98
C VAL A 244 -21.88 24.26 -8.12
N ASP A 245 -21.38 24.10 -9.34
CA ASP A 245 -21.90 24.83 -10.50
C ASP A 245 -23.22 24.25 -11.05
N SER A 246 -23.51 22.97 -10.81
CA SER A 246 -24.65 22.24 -11.41
C SER A 246 -25.82 21.96 -10.46
N GLU A 247 -25.62 22.01 -9.14
CA GLU A 247 -26.65 21.67 -8.15
C GLU A 247 -27.64 22.84 -7.95
N LYS A 248 -28.94 22.59 -8.15
CA LYS A 248 -30.01 23.60 -8.13
C LYS A 248 -30.98 23.46 -6.94
N SER A 249 -30.67 22.61 -5.94
CA SER A 249 -31.59 22.41 -4.81
C SER A 249 -31.67 23.66 -3.93
N GLU A 250 -32.84 23.91 -3.32
CA GLU A 250 -33.05 25.04 -2.40
C GLU A 250 -32.08 25.04 -1.21
N SER A 251 -31.72 23.85 -0.71
CA SER A 251 -30.69 23.66 0.32
C SER A 251 -29.28 24.07 -0.14
N PHE A 252 -29.03 24.09 -1.46
CA PHE A 252 -27.74 24.44 -2.06
C PHE A 252 -27.67 25.91 -2.49
N ASN A 253 -28.82 26.58 -2.67
CA ASN A 253 -28.85 28.01 -2.98
C ASN A 253 -28.22 28.86 -1.86
N LYS A 254 -28.41 28.45 -0.59
CA LYS A 254 -27.76 29.10 0.56
C LYS A 254 -26.24 28.95 0.50
N ILE A 255 -25.75 27.74 0.26
CA ILE A 255 -24.32 27.45 0.07
C ILE A 255 -23.75 28.25 -1.11
N LYS A 256 -24.48 28.34 -2.23
CA LYS A 256 -24.06 29.11 -3.40
C LYS A 256 -23.98 30.62 -3.12
N GLN A 257 -24.92 31.15 -2.35
CA GLN A 257 -24.89 32.53 -1.86
C GLN A 257 -23.69 32.76 -0.94
N ASP A 258 -23.42 31.81 -0.04
CA ASP A 258 -22.27 31.88 0.87
C ASP A 258 -20.93 31.77 0.12
N ILE A 259 -20.81 30.91 -0.89
CA ILE A 259 -19.65 30.86 -1.80
C ILE A 259 -19.46 32.20 -2.49
N GLY A 260 -20.55 32.78 -3.03
CA GLY A 260 -20.51 34.08 -3.71
C GLY A 260 -20.03 35.20 -2.79
N ARG A 261 -20.51 35.20 -1.54
CA ARG A 261 -20.10 36.14 -0.50
C ARG A 261 -18.61 36.00 -0.16
N LEU A 262 -18.12 34.79 0.06
CA LEU A 262 -16.72 34.54 0.44
C LEU A 262 -15.75 34.82 -0.73
N LYS A 263 -16.13 34.49 -1.97
CA LYS A 263 -15.34 34.89 -3.16
C LYS A 263 -15.27 36.41 -3.31
N ALA A 264 -16.37 37.12 -3.06
CA ALA A 264 -16.40 38.58 -3.10
C ALA A 264 -15.54 39.22 -2.00
N GLN A 265 -15.25 38.49 -0.91
CA GLN A 265 -14.34 38.89 0.15
C GLN A 265 -12.86 38.60 -0.16
N GLY A 266 -12.57 37.98 -1.31
CA GLY A 266 -11.21 37.65 -1.74
C GLY A 266 -10.66 36.35 -1.17
N ASP A 267 -11.51 35.50 -0.57
CA ASP A 267 -11.07 34.26 0.04
C ASP A 267 -10.62 33.21 -0.99
N ALA A 268 -9.51 32.54 -0.69
CA ALA A 268 -8.99 31.45 -1.50
C ALA A 268 -9.98 30.28 -1.57
N THR A 269 -9.96 29.52 -2.66
CA THR A 269 -10.91 28.41 -2.90
C THR A 269 -10.85 27.37 -1.77
N GLU A 270 -9.66 27.12 -1.24
CA GLU A 270 -9.40 26.24 -0.10
C GLU A 270 -10.11 26.73 1.17
N LYS A 271 -10.09 28.04 1.43
CA LYS A 271 -10.76 28.65 2.59
C LYS A 271 -12.28 28.59 2.47
N ILE A 272 -12.81 28.76 1.25
CA ILE A 272 -14.25 28.63 0.99
C ILE A 272 -14.72 27.19 1.18
N ILE A 273 -13.91 26.22 0.72
CA ILE A 273 -14.20 24.80 0.91
C ILE A 273 -14.18 24.45 2.41
N TYR A 274 -13.25 25.03 3.17
CA TYR A 274 -13.22 24.89 4.62
C TYR A 274 -14.45 25.45 5.30
N GLU A 275 -14.76 26.73 5.10
CA GLU A 275 -15.81 27.42 5.85
C GLU A 275 -17.21 26.88 5.55
N LEU A 276 -17.44 26.36 4.35
CA LEU A 276 -18.77 25.91 3.92
C LEU A 276 -18.96 24.42 3.97
N PHE A 277 -17.87 23.65 3.81
CA PHE A 277 -17.96 22.20 3.75
C PHE A 277 -17.22 21.50 4.89
N ASN A 278 -16.50 22.24 5.74
CA ASN A 278 -15.67 21.72 6.82
C ASN A 278 -14.63 20.69 6.31
N VAL A 279 -14.18 20.86 5.06
CA VAL A 279 -13.17 20.00 4.42
C VAL A 279 -11.87 20.80 4.31
N THR A 280 -11.00 20.68 5.31
CA THR A 280 -9.67 21.32 5.39
C THR A 280 -8.52 20.35 5.14
N GLN A 281 -7.35 20.93 4.86
CA GLN A 281 -6.02 20.31 4.97
C GLN A 281 -5.76 19.83 6.41
N ASP A 282 -6.40 20.49 7.39
CA ASP A 282 -6.47 20.17 8.82
C ASP A 282 -7.86 19.71 9.28
N SER A 283 -8.75 19.23 8.38
CA SER A 283 -9.90 18.46 8.86
C SER A 283 -9.30 17.25 9.58
N HIS A 284 -9.88 16.84 10.70
CA HIS A 284 -9.33 15.79 11.57
C HIS A 284 -9.06 14.42 10.88
N ILE A 285 -9.38 14.31 9.58
CA ILE A 285 -9.02 13.25 8.62
C ILE A 285 -7.52 13.24 8.29
N VAL A 286 -6.83 14.39 8.23
CA VAL A 286 -5.40 14.47 7.83
C VAL A 286 -4.46 14.52 9.04
N GLU A 287 -4.93 15.00 10.19
CA GLU A 287 -4.12 15.10 11.41
C GLU A 287 -3.64 13.73 11.92
N LYS A 288 -4.42 12.66 11.65
CA LYS A 288 -4.06 11.28 12.01
C LYS A 288 -2.85 10.75 11.22
N TYR A 289 -2.62 11.24 9.99
CA TYR A 289 -1.53 10.81 9.11
C TYR A 289 -0.24 11.63 9.27
N ARG A 290 -0.26 12.73 10.05
CA ARG A 290 0.97 13.48 10.39
C ARG A 290 1.82 12.82 11.49
N ARG A 291 1.34 11.77 12.17
CA ARG A 291 2.04 11.16 13.32
C ARG A 291 2.86 9.91 13.06
N ASN A 292 2.90 9.32 11.86
CA ASN A 292 3.63 8.05 11.63
C ASN A 292 4.35 7.96 10.26
N TYR A 293 4.89 9.07 9.75
CA TYR A 293 5.84 9.04 8.62
C TYR A 293 7.11 9.85 8.94
N LEU A 294 7.64 9.61 10.13
CA LEU A 294 9.06 9.73 10.47
C LEU A 294 9.45 8.43 11.17
#